data_AF-A0A0J6WL46-F1
#
_entry.id   AF-A0A0J6WL46-F1
#
_cell.length_a   1.000
_cell.length_b   1.000
_cell.length_c   1.000
_cell.angle_alpha   90.00
_cell.angle_beta   90.00
_cell.angle_gamma   90.00
#
_symmetry.space_group_name_H-M   'P 1'
#
loop_
_entity.id
_entity.type
_entity.pdbx_description
1 polymer ?
#
loop_
_entity_poly.entity_id
_entity_poly.type
_entity_poly.pdbx_seq_one_letter_code
_entity_poly.pdbx_strand_id
1 'polypeptide(L)'
;MRKHMVAAVATTSAFLAAMTGLAGPAAAADDEWVMPDVRGEVLDAAVSDVQSVVGDVELDLRFVPRDYNQQVYNLTNWAVCATSPRPEGEISQETKRVIFSLRRLNEEC
;
A
#
# COMPACT_ATOMS: atom_id res chain seq x y z
N MET A 1 -12.92 -76.42 28.71
CA MET A 1 -12.01 -77.01 27.69
C MET A 1 -11.86 -76.03 26.53
N ARG A 2 -10.63 -75.80 26.06
CA ARG A 2 -10.18 -75.18 24.78
C ARG A 2 -10.50 -73.67 24.59
N LYS A 3 -9.59 -72.74 24.90
CA LYS A 3 -8.44 -72.23 24.11
C LYS A 3 -8.80 -71.82 22.68
N HIS A 4 -8.81 -70.52 22.39
CA HIS A 4 -8.19 -69.92 21.19
C HIS A 4 -7.70 -68.49 21.52
N MET A 5 -6.37 -68.36 21.66
CA MET A 5 -5.64 -67.11 21.43
C MET A 5 -5.52 -66.93 19.91
N VAL A 6 -5.70 -65.72 19.37
CA VAL A 6 -4.84 -65.10 18.34
C VAL A 6 -5.05 -63.58 18.40
N ALA A 7 -3.95 -62.86 18.49
CA ALA A 7 -3.83 -61.41 18.40
C ALA A 7 -3.75 -60.92 16.95
N ALA A 8 -4.26 -59.72 16.65
CA ALA A 8 -3.84 -58.90 15.51
C ALA A 8 -4.26 -57.43 15.77
N VAL A 9 -3.35 -56.59 16.26
CA VAL A 9 -2.57 -55.58 15.50
C VAL A 9 -3.34 -54.26 15.27
N ALA A 10 -2.98 -53.31 16.14
CA ALA A 10 -2.78 -51.87 15.95
C ALA A 10 -3.40 -51.15 14.74
N THR A 11 -4.15 -50.10 15.04
CA THR A 11 -3.97 -48.78 14.40
C THR A 11 -4.40 -47.69 15.38
N THR A 12 -3.46 -47.28 16.22
CA THR A 12 -3.50 -46.05 17.02
C THR A 12 -3.44 -44.84 16.09
N SER A 13 -4.53 -44.08 15.99
CA SER A 13 -4.48 -42.71 15.49
C SER A 13 -4.63 -41.76 16.68
N ALA A 14 -3.52 -41.53 17.38
CA ALA A 14 -3.41 -40.45 18.35
C ALA A 14 -3.32 -39.11 17.60
N PHE A 15 -4.41 -38.36 17.53
CA PHE A 15 -4.36 -36.96 17.14
C PHE A 15 -4.04 -36.11 18.38
N LEU A 16 -2.75 -35.90 18.63
CA LEU A 16 -2.23 -34.87 19.51
C LEU A 16 -1.22 -34.05 18.72
N ALA A 17 -1.63 -32.86 18.30
CA ALA A 17 -0.72 -31.77 17.97
C ALA A 17 -1.39 -30.45 18.38
N ALA A 18 -1.31 -30.15 19.67
CA ALA A 18 -1.42 -28.79 20.15
C ALA A 18 -0.27 -27.98 19.54
N MET A 19 -0.57 -27.12 18.57
CA MET A 19 0.36 -26.12 18.07
C MET A 19 0.09 -24.80 18.80
N THR A 20 0.50 -24.75 20.07
CA THR A 20 0.88 -23.48 20.70
C THR A 20 2.24 -23.09 20.12
N GLY A 21 2.29 -21.99 19.37
CA GLY A 21 3.57 -21.36 19.02
C GLY A 21 3.65 -20.86 17.58
N LEU A 22 3.11 -19.67 17.34
CA LEU A 22 3.86 -18.69 16.57
C LEU A 22 4.12 -17.50 17.50
N ALA A 23 5.39 -17.38 17.88
CA ALA A 23 5.96 -16.21 18.53
C ALA A 23 5.75 -14.97 17.63
N GLY A 24 5.72 -13.79 18.26
CA GLY A 24 5.53 -12.48 17.62
C GLY A 24 6.63 -12.09 16.61
N PRO A 25 6.71 -10.81 16.19
CA PRO A 25 5.92 -9.66 16.61
C PRO A 25 4.78 -9.41 15.61
N ALA A 26 3.64 -8.91 16.06
CA ALA A 26 3.03 -7.87 15.25
C ALA A 26 4.01 -6.71 15.39
N ALA A 27 4.95 -6.62 14.44
CA ALA A 27 5.72 -5.42 14.27
C ALA A 27 4.71 -4.28 14.35
N ALA A 28 5.03 -3.25 15.14
CA ALA A 28 4.40 -1.96 14.93
C ALA A 28 4.39 -1.78 13.40
N ALA A 29 3.20 -1.65 12.80
CA ALA A 29 3.15 -0.97 11.53
C ALA A 29 3.72 0.39 11.88
N ASP A 30 5.02 0.56 11.60
CA ASP A 30 5.62 1.87 11.58
C ASP A 30 4.65 2.75 10.78
N ASP A 31 4.41 3.98 11.25
CA ASP A 31 3.50 4.97 10.65
C ASP A 31 4.00 5.40 9.25
N GLU A 32 4.28 4.43 8.38
CA GLU A 32 4.92 4.60 7.10
C GLU A 32 3.85 4.97 6.10
N TRP A 33 3.93 6.21 5.63
CA TRP A 33 3.02 6.74 4.63
C TRP A 33 3.43 6.21 3.26
N VAL A 34 2.74 5.19 2.77
CA VAL A 34 3.06 4.58 1.48
C VAL A 34 2.35 5.32 0.36
N MET A 35 3.09 5.73 -0.66
CA MET A 35 2.57 6.44 -1.81
C MET A 35 1.68 5.54 -2.68
N PRO A 36 0.38 5.89 -2.90
CA PRO A 36 -0.50 5.14 -3.78
C PRO A 36 -0.10 5.26 -5.27
N ASP A 37 -0.51 4.29 -6.09
CA ASP A 37 -0.40 4.41 -7.55
C ASP A 37 -1.56 5.22 -8.12
N VAL A 38 -1.32 6.52 -8.30
CA VAL A 38 -2.30 7.50 -8.80
C VAL A 38 -2.03 7.89 -10.26
N ARG A 39 -1.22 7.12 -10.98
CA ARG A 39 -0.86 7.45 -12.36
C ARG A 39 -2.08 7.38 -13.27
N GLY A 40 -2.29 8.44 -14.04
CA GLY A 40 -3.40 8.56 -14.99
C GLY A 40 -4.67 9.14 -14.39
N GLU A 41 -4.74 9.29 -13.07
CA GLU A 41 -5.87 9.92 -12.40
C GLU A 41 -5.90 11.43 -12.63
N VAL A 42 -7.10 11.99 -12.48
CA VAL A 42 -7.28 13.44 -12.35
C VAL A 42 -6.60 13.90 -11.07
N LEU A 43 -5.86 15.00 -11.12
CA LEU A 43 -5.03 15.46 -10.00
C LEU A 43 -5.81 15.68 -8.69
N ASP A 44 -7.07 16.10 -8.78
CA ASP A 44 -7.94 16.26 -7.61
C ASP A 44 -8.19 14.94 -6.85
N ALA A 45 -8.43 13.85 -7.59
CA ALA A 45 -8.57 12.51 -7.03
C ALA A 45 -7.23 12.02 -6.47
N ALA A 46 -6.15 12.18 -7.24
CA ALA A 46 -4.81 11.78 -6.82
C ALA A 46 -4.37 12.46 -5.50
N VAL A 47 -4.67 13.76 -5.33
CA VAL A 47 -4.40 14.48 -4.08
C VAL A 47 -5.23 13.91 -2.94
N SER A 48 -6.51 13.61 -3.18
CA SER A 48 -7.39 13.01 -2.16
C SER A 48 -6.90 11.63 -1.72
N ASP A 49 -6.45 10.81 -2.65
CA ASP A 49 -5.94 9.46 -2.38
C ASP A 49 -4.63 9.51 -1.60
N VAL A 50 -3.71 10.41 -1.96
CA VAL A 50 -2.49 10.66 -1.19
C VAL A 50 -2.81 11.23 0.20
N GLN A 51 -3.81 12.10 0.33
CA GLN A 51 -4.22 12.62 1.63
C GLN A 51 -4.79 11.50 2.52
N SER A 52 -5.46 10.50 1.94
CA SER A 52 -6.08 9.40 2.68
C SER A 52 -5.08 8.50 3.40
N VAL A 53 -3.85 8.36 2.87
CA VAL A 53 -2.81 7.51 3.48
C VAL A 53 -2.01 8.24 4.56
N VAL A 54 -2.00 9.58 4.55
CA VAL A 54 -1.27 10.40 5.53
C VAL A 54 -2.17 10.90 6.67
N GLY A 55 -3.49 10.87 6.50
CA GLY A 55 -4.47 11.35 7.47
C GLY A 55 -4.60 12.89 7.48
N ASP A 56 -4.70 13.49 8.66
CA ASP A 56 -4.95 14.94 8.86
C ASP A 56 -3.66 15.80 8.76
N VAL A 57 -2.66 15.33 8.02
CA VAL A 57 -1.36 16.01 7.88
C VAL A 57 -1.32 16.89 6.64
N GLU A 58 -0.96 18.15 6.81
CA GLU A 58 -0.69 19.03 5.67
C GLU A 58 0.60 18.61 4.94
N LEU A 59 0.47 18.29 3.65
CA LEU A 59 1.55 17.89 2.77
C LEU A 59 2.14 19.06 1.98
N ASP A 60 3.46 19.02 1.73
CA ASP A 60 4.14 19.90 0.78
C ASP A 60 3.94 19.38 -0.65
N LEU A 61 2.77 19.68 -1.21
CA LEU A 61 2.40 19.28 -2.57
C LEU A 61 3.07 20.19 -3.62
N ARG A 62 3.73 19.58 -4.60
CA ARG A 62 4.35 20.28 -5.73
C ARG A 62 3.77 19.80 -7.03
N PHE A 63 3.35 20.75 -7.86
CA PHE A 63 2.74 20.47 -9.16
C PHE A 63 3.69 20.91 -10.26
N VAL A 64 4.09 19.96 -11.11
CA VAL A 64 5.04 20.18 -12.21
C VAL A 64 4.37 19.79 -13.53
N PRO A 65 3.69 20.73 -14.21
CA PRO A 65 3.25 20.53 -15.59
C PRO A 65 4.46 20.27 -16.49
N ARG A 66 4.39 19.24 -17.33
CA ARG A 66 5.52 18.81 -18.17
C ARG A 66 5.78 19.74 -19.34
N ASP A 67 4.73 20.01 -20.12
CA ASP A 67 4.85 20.74 -21.40
C ASP A 67 4.51 22.24 -21.26
N TYR A 68 4.22 22.69 -20.05
CA TYR A 68 3.75 24.04 -19.78
C TYR A 68 4.49 24.67 -18.60
N ASN A 69 4.91 25.91 -18.75
CA ASN A 69 5.37 26.71 -17.61
C ASN A 69 4.18 27.48 -17.00
N GLN A 70 3.22 26.74 -16.45
CA GLN A 70 1.99 27.29 -15.87
C GLN A 70 1.87 26.93 -14.41
N GLN A 71 1.29 27.85 -13.63
CA GLN A 71 0.85 27.52 -12.27
C GLN A 71 -0.45 26.72 -12.32
N VAL A 72 -0.55 25.73 -11.44
CA VAL A 72 -1.72 24.85 -11.34
C VAL A 72 -2.68 25.44 -10.31
N TYR A 73 -3.77 26.03 -10.79
CA TYR A 73 -4.83 26.58 -9.93
C TYR A 73 -6.08 25.70 -9.85
N ASN A 74 -6.36 24.94 -10.92
CA ASN A 74 -7.52 24.07 -10.99
C ASN A 74 -7.02 22.62 -11.16
N LEU A 75 -7.21 21.80 -10.13
CA LEU A 75 -6.75 20.42 -10.07
C LEU A 75 -7.53 19.48 -11.02
N THR A 76 -8.76 19.82 -11.40
CA THR A 76 -9.59 18.95 -12.25
C THR A 76 -9.21 18.99 -13.73
N ASN A 77 -8.33 19.91 -14.14
CA ASN A 77 -7.89 20.08 -15.54
C ASN A 77 -6.57 19.36 -15.87
N TRP A 78 -6.04 18.59 -14.92
CA TRP A 78 -4.75 17.92 -15.04
C TRP A 78 -4.87 16.45 -14.71
N ALA A 79 -4.06 15.63 -15.38
CA ALA A 79 -3.86 14.23 -15.04
C ALA A 79 -2.42 13.98 -14.59
N VAL A 80 -2.24 13.03 -13.68
CA VAL A 80 -0.94 12.64 -13.15
C VAL A 80 -0.20 11.74 -14.13
N CYS A 81 1.04 12.07 -14.45
CA CYS A 81 1.92 11.23 -15.26
C CYS A 81 2.93 10.44 -14.44
N ALA A 82 3.45 11.04 -13.38
CA ALA A 82 4.42 10.43 -12.49
C ALA A 82 4.38 11.15 -11.14
N THR A 83 4.86 10.46 -10.12
CA THR A 83 4.95 10.99 -8.77
C THR A 83 6.36 10.82 -8.20
N SER A 84 6.72 11.68 -7.25
CA SER A 84 7.86 11.49 -6.35
C SER A 84 7.39 11.71 -4.92
N PRO A 85 7.48 10.71 -4.02
CA PRO A 85 7.98 9.35 -4.26
C PRO A 85 7.17 8.58 -5.33
N ARG A 86 7.77 7.53 -5.88
CA ARG A 86 7.11 6.61 -6.83
C ARG A 86 6.03 5.79 -6.09
N PRO A 87 5.08 5.17 -6.80
CA PRO A 87 4.14 4.24 -6.18
C PRO A 87 4.85 3.20 -5.32
N GLU A 88 4.22 2.83 -4.21
CA GLU A 88 4.77 1.95 -3.16
C GLU A 88 5.99 2.51 -2.42
N GLY A 89 6.48 3.70 -2.80
CA GLY A 89 7.55 4.40 -2.10
C GLY A 89 7.06 5.13 -0.87
N GLU A 90 7.95 5.31 0.09
CA GLU A 90 7.67 6.01 1.34
C GLU A 90 7.56 7.54 1.13
N ILE A 91 6.49 8.14 1.64
CA ILE A 91 6.35 9.58 1.82
C ILE A 91 7.04 9.94 3.14
N SER A 92 8.15 10.66 3.03
CA SER A 92 8.93 11.13 4.18
C SER A 92 8.07 11.95 5.14
N GLN A 93 7.98 11.52 6.41
CA GLN A 93 7.27 12.26 7.46
C GLN A 93 7.98 13.57 7.87
N GLU A 94 9.29 13.67 7.62
CA GLU A 94 10.08 14.88 7.89
C GLU A 94 9.79 15.98 6.87
N THR A 95 9.87 15.65 5.58
CA THR A 95 9.70 16.64 4.50
C THR A 95 8.26 16.80 4.04
N LYS A 96 7.43 15.76 4.24
CA LYS A 96 6.01 15.69 3.87
C LYS A 96 5.76 16.01 2.40
N ARG A 97 6.78 15.82 1.56
CA ARG A 97 6.79 16.32 0.19
C ARG A 97 6.29 15.26 -0.78
N VAL A 98 5.33 15.66 -1.61
CA VAL A 98 4.84 14.87 -2.74
C VAL A 98 4.86 15.74 -3.99
N ILE A 99 5.53 15.27 -5.03
CA ILE A 99 5.64 15.95 -6.31
C ILE A 99 4.81 15.19 -7.35
N PHE A 100 3.92 15.89 -8.03
CA PHE A 100 3.14 15.37 -9.15
C PHE A 100 3.67 15.97 -10.45
N SER A 101 4.07 15.11 -11.36
CA SER A 101 4.28 15.47 -12.76
C SER A 101 2.95 15.38 -13.51
N LEU A 102 2.59 16.43 -14.24
CA LEU A 102 1.24 16.63 -14.76
C LEU A 102 1.22 16.82 -16.27
N ARG A 103 0.10 16.44 -16.86
CA ARG A 103 -0.29 16.74 -18.25
C ARG A 103 -1.71 17.29 -18.31
N ARG A 104 -2.10 17.89 -19.44
CA ARG A 104 -3.51 18.14 -19.71
C ARG A 104 -4.23 16.83 -19.99
N LEU A 105 -5.55 16.82 -19.73
CA LEU A 105 -6.38 15.62 -19.87
C LEU A 105 -6.36 15.04 -21.29
N ASN A 106 -6.16 15.88 -22.30
CA ASN A 106 -6.12 15.52 -23.72
C ASN A 106 -4.71 15.20 -24.25
N GLU A 107 -3.70 15.12 -23.39
CA GLU A 107 -2.32 14.84 -23.77
C GLU A 107 -1.87 13.45 -23.32
N GLU A 108 -0.72 13.00 -23.80
CA GLU A 108 -0.08 11.77 -23.36
C GLU A 108 0.92 12.04 -22.23
N CYS A 109 1.26 10.98 -21.51
CA CYS A 109 2.43 10.93 -20.64
C CYS A 109 3.57 10.26 -21.42
#